data_AF-A0A7W1BY07-F1
#
_entry.id   AF-A0A7W1BY07-F1
#
_cell.length_a   1.000
_cell.length_b   1.000
_cell.length_c   1.000
_cell.angle_alpha   90.00
_cell.angle_beta   90.00
_cell.angle_gamma   90.00
#
_symmetry.space_group_name_H-M   'P 1'
#
loop_
_entity.id
_entity.type
_entity.pdbx_description
1 polymer ?
#
loop_
_entity_poly.entity_id
_entity_poly.type
_entity_poly.pdbx_seq_one_letter_code
_entity_poly.pdbx_strand_id
1 'polypeptide(L)'
;MIKNPLRFGYFIVAALLTSAVVLVGCKRQTETAGFQPEILPLPQQLTTYEAMPIPADNPMSPAKVALGRQLFFDERLSGDGSRSCYSCHVCEKGLTDGLSKSIGAFNKQLPRSSPTLWNIGYHKEFYWDGRSPSLEKQAMAAWTGANMGAKADEIATKLNAIQGYRSQFEKVFSSDATPDNIVKAIAAFERTIISGDTAWDRYRAGDQSALSESAVRGWNVFQAIKCTNCHDGVLLTDQQYHNVGIGMGQKEPDVGRFK
;
A
#
# COMPACT_ATOMS: atom_id res chain seq x y z
N MET A 1 -99.26 -15.62 45.20
CA MET A 1 -99.40 -14.41 44.37
C MET A 1 -98.66 -14.65 43.05
N ILE A 2 -99.41 -14.55 41.95
CA ILE A 2 -99.00 -14.18 40.57
C ILE A 2 -98.07 -15.13 39.77
N LYS A 3 -98.75 -15.93 38.91
CA LYS A 3 -98.53 -16.24 37.47
C LYS A 3 -97.23 -16.88 36.94
N ASN A 4 -97.41 -18.11 36.43
CA ASN A 4 -96.77 -18.77 35.27
C ASN A 4 -97.00 -17.96 33.94
N PRO A 5 -96.53 -18.33 32.71
CA PRO A 5 -95.55 -19.35 32.24
C PRO A 5 -94.73 -18.93 30.95
N LEU A 6 -94.13 -19.92 30.22
CA LEU A 6 -93.76 -19.97 28.76
C LEU A 6 -92.45 -19.26 28.33
N ARG A 7 -91.70 -19.59 27.26
CA ARG A 7 -91.36 -20.73 26.35
C ARG A 7 -90.38 -20.13 25.28
N PHE A 8 -89.74 -20.96 24.42
CA PHE A 8 -88.92 -20.62 23.21
C PHE A 8 -87.48 -20.11 23.48
N GLY A 9 -86.42 -20.44 22.74
CA GLY A 9 -86.20 -21.25 21.54
C GLY A 9 -84.83 -20.87 20.93
N TYR A 10 -84.05 -21.86 20.47
CA TYR A 10 -82.92 -21.87 19.51
C TYR A 10 -81.99 -20.65 19.34
N PHE A 11 -80.66 -20.86 19.35
CA PHE A 11 -79.80 -20.97 18.15
C PHE A 11 -78.31 -21.05 18.55
N ILE A 12 -77.66 -22.12 18.09
CA ILE A 12 -76.21 -22.31 18.09
C ILE A 12 -75.65 -21.54 16.89
N VAL A 13 -74.69 -20.64 17.12
CA VAL A 13 -73.75 -20.17 16.08
C VAL A 13 -72.36 -20.13 16.69
N ALA A 14 -71.57 -21.17 16.42
CA ALA A 14 -70.13 -21.20 16.68
C ALA A 14 -69.42 -20.44 15.55
N ALA A 15 -68.82 -19.29 15.86
CA ALA A 15 -68.00 -18.54 14.93
C ALA A 15 -66.56 -19.08 14.96
N LEU A 16 -66.16 -19.80 13.91
CA LEU A 16 -64.78 -20.18 13.64
C LEU A 16 -64.01 -18.97 13.08
N LEU A 17 -63.21 -18.34 13.92
CA LEU A 17 -62.23 -17.32 13.51
C LEU A 17 -60.97 -18.01 12.97
N THR A 18 -60.87 -18.14 11.65
CA THR A 18 -59.62 -18.51 10.98
C THR A 18 -58.71 -17.29 10.92
N SER A 19 -57.74 -17.19 11.83
CA SER A 19 -56.65 -16.20 11.76
C SER A 19 -55.67 -16.58 10.64
N ALA A 20 -55.72 -15.87 9.52
CA ALA A 20 -54.70 -15.94 8.50
C ALA A 20 -53.42 -15.22 8.99
N VAL A 21 -52.39 -15.99 9.32
CA VAL A 21 -51.06 -15.46 9.65
C VAL A 21 -50.37 -15.07 8.34
N VAL A 22 -50.32 -13.78 8.04
CA VAL A 22 -49.52 -13.23 6.94
C VAL A 22 -48.07 -13.18 7.41
N LEU A 23 -47.25 -14.14 6.96
CA LEU A 23 -45.80 -14.12 7.16
C LEU A 23 -45.18 -13.02 6.27
N VAL A 24 -45.07 -11.81 6.82
CA VAL A 24 -44.25 -10.75 6.22
C VAL A 24 -42.79 -11.14 6.40
N GLY A 25 -42.22 -11.79 5.38
CA GLY A 25 -40.79 -12.06 5.33
C GLY A 25 -40.03 -10.75 5.25
N CYS A 26 -39.26 -10.41 6.29
CA CYS A 26 -38.22 -9.39 6.20
C CYS A 26 -37.22 -9.82 5.12
N LYS A 27 -37.32 -9.26 3.91
CA LYS A 27 -36.18 -9.19 2.99
C LYS A 27 -35.11 -8.36 3.70
N ARG A 28 -34.20 -9.04 4.41
CA ARG A 28 -32.95 -8.44 4.87
C ARG A 28 -32.21 -8.03 3.59
N GLN A 29 -32.25 -6.75 3.25
CA GLN A 29 -31.30 -6.19 2.30
C GLN A 29 -29.94 -6.42 2.93
N THR A 30 -29.22 -7.43 2.43
CA THR A 30 -27.78 -7.48 2.57
C THR A 30 -27.28 -6.26 1.81
N GLU A 31 -27.24 -5.11 2.48
CA GLU A 31 -26.29 -4.08 2.09
C GLU A 31 -24.92 -4.73 2.23
N THR A 32 -24.42 -5.26 1.11
CA THR A 32 -22.99 -5.51 0.93
C THR A 32 -22.33 -4.14 0.88
N ALA A 33 -22.29 -3.44 2.01
CA ALA A 33 -21.47 -2.26 2.18
C ALA A 33 -20.02 -2.72 2.05
N GLY A 34 -19.53 -2.72 0.81
CA GLY A 34 -18.16 -3.08 0.50
C GLY A 34 -17.23 -2.16 1.26
N PHE A 35 -16.19 -2.71 1.86
CA PHE A 35 -15.13 -1.94 2.51
C PHE A 35 -14.68 -0.79 1.60
N GLN A 36 -14.71 0.44 2.12
CA GLN A 36 -14.15 1.61 1.45
C GLN A 36 -12.90 2.02 2.23
N PRO A 37 -11.73 2.12 1.57
CA PRO A 37 -10.52 2.53 2.25
C PRO A 37 -10.66 3.97 2.73
N GLU A 38 -10.14 4.24 3.93
CA GLU A 38 -10.08 5.59 4.47
C GLU A 38 -9.31 6.53 3.53
N ILE A 39 -9.93 7.64 3.14
CA ILE A 39 -9.32 8.62 2.26
C ILE A 39 -8.65 9.70 3.11
N LEU A 40 -7.32 9.68 3.14
CA LEU A 40 -6.50 10.70 3.81
C LEU A 40 -6.09 11.80 2.82
N PRO A 41 -5.87 13.04 3.29
CA PRO A 41 -5.25 14.07 2.46
C PRO A 41 -3.85 13.63 2.03
N LEU A 42 -3.39 14.13 0.87
CA LEU A 42 -2.03 13.87 0.42
C LEU A 42 -1.04 14.53 1.40
N PRO A 43 0.04 13.84 1.79
CA PRO A 43 1.01 14.41 2.71
C PRO A 43 1.72 15.60 2.07
N GLN A 44 2.24 16.48 2.92
CA GLN A 44 3.10 17.56 2.48
C GLN A 44 4.40 16.99 1.89
N GLN A 45 4.79 17.50 0.72
CA GLN A 45 6.08 17.20 0.11
C GLN A 45 7.22 17.88 0.89
N LEU A 46 8.45 17.40 0.69
CA LEU A 46 9.66 18.01 1.25
C LEU A 46 9.79 19.46 0.75
N THR A 47 9.62 20.43 1.65
CA THR A 47 9.60 21.87 1.31
C THR A 47 10.96 22.44 0.94
N THR A 48 12.03 21.77 1.36
CA THR A 48 13.43 22.18 1.12
C THR A 48 14.07 21.42 -0.05
N TYR A 49 13.28 20.73 -0.87
CA TYR A 49 13.78 19.92 -1.98
C TYR A 49 13.01 20.20 -3.28
N GLU A 50 13.45 19.60 -4.38
CA GLU A 50 12.72 19.68 -5.65
C GLU A 50 11.34 19.06 -5.53
N ALA A 51 10.39 19.55 -6.33
CA ALA A 51 9.05 18.99 -6.37
C ALA A 51 9.11 17.51 -6.78
N MET A 52 8.32 16.67 -6.11
CA MET A 52 8.30 15.25 -6.43
C MET A 52 7.83 15.03 -7.87
N PRO A 53 8.51 14.22 -8.68
CA PRO A 53 8.05 13.88 -10.02
C PRO A 53 6.75 13.06 -9.96
N ILE A 54 5.66 13.66 -10.46
CA ILE A 54 4.38 12.98 -10.66
C ILE A 54 4.18 12.74 -12.16
N PRO A 55 4.14 11.48 -12.64
CA PRO A 55 3.90 11.20 -14.05
C PRO A 55 2.55 11.72 -14.53
N ALA A 56 2.53 12.32 -15.72
CA ALA A 56 1.31 12.88 -16.30
C ALA A 56 0.22 11.82 -16.55
N ASP A 57 0.62 10.58 -16.81
CA ASP A 57 -0.25 9.41 -17.01
C ASP A 57 -0.61 8.69 -15.70
N ASN A 58 -0.06 9.13 -14.55
CA ASN A 58 -0.44 8.66 -13.23
C ASN A 58 -0.56 9.80 -12.20
N PRO A 59 -1.51 10.74 -12.39
CA PRO A 59 -1.72 11.82 -11.43
C PRO A 59 -2.19 11.27 -10.08
N MET A 60 -1.75 11.89 -8.98
CA MET A 60 -2.16 11.49 -7.63
C MET A 60 -3.53 12.08 -7.27
N SER A 61 -4.32 11.30 -6.52
CA SER A 61 -5.52 11.78 -5.85
C SER A 61 -5.66 11.06 -4.50
N PRO A 62 -6.32 11.66 -3.49
CA PRO A 62 -6.57 10.99 -2.22
C PRO A 62 -7.24 9.62 -2.37
N ALA A 63 -8.19 9.48 -3.30
CA ALA A 63 -8.88 8.21 -3.55
C ALA A 63 -7.95 7.16 -4.19
N LYS A 64 -7.08 7.56 -5.13
CA LYS A 64 -6.09 6.66 -5.75
C LYS A 64 -5.07 6.17 -4.72
N VAL A 65 -4.59 7.08 -3.86
CA VAL A 65 -3.67 6.75 -2.76
C VAL A 65 -4.32 5.79 -1.77
N ALA A 66 -5.59 6.00 -1.40
CA ALA A 66 -6.30 5.12 -0.49
C ALA A 66 -6.45 3.70 -1.05
N LEU A 67 -6.78 3.56 -2.35
CA LEU A 67 -6.81 2.28 -3.06
C LEU A 67 -5.40 1.64 -3.12
N GLY A 68 -4.38 2.43 -3.47
CA GLY A 68 -2.99 1.99 -3.49
C GLY A 68 -2.51 1.46 -2.14
N ARG A 69 -2.85 2.16 -1.06
CA ARG A 69 -2.56 1.72 0.31
C ARG A 69 -3.24 0.39 0.60
N GLN A 70 -4.53 0.25 0.29
CA GLN A 70 -5.22 -1.03 0.50
C GLN A 70 -4.52 -2.18 -0.25
N LEU A 71 -4.12 -1.95 -1.50
CA LEU A 71 -3.40 -2.94 -2.32
C LEU A 71 -2.00 -3.28 -1.77
N PHE A 72 -1.27 -2.29 -1.25
CA PHE A 72 0.08 -2.46 -0.72
C PHE A 72 0.16 -3.51 0.42
N PHE A 73 -0.92 -3.62 1.21
CA PHE A 73 -1.03 -4.58 2.31
C PHE A 73 -1.76 -5.88 1.92
N ASP A 74 -2.27 -6.00 0.70
CA ASP A 74 -3.12 -7.14 0.30
C ASP A 74 -2.30 -8.35 -0.17
N GLU A 75 -2.31 -9.43 0.61
CA GLU A 75 -1.58 -10.65 0.30
C GLU A 75 -2.12 -11.39 -0.93
N ARG A 76 -3.39 -11.14 -1.31
CA ARG A 76 -4.02 -11.70 -2.52
C ARG A 76 -3.30 -11.27 -3.80
N LEU A 77 -2.46 -10.24 -3.73
CA LEU A 77 -1.60 -9.83 -4.84
C LEU A 77 -0.44 -10.79 -5.09
N SER A 78 -0.02 -11.62 -4.15
CA SER A 78 1.06 -12.57 -4.41
C SER A 78 0.59 -13.83 -5.13
N GLY A 79 1.49 -14.48 -5.87
CA GLY A 79 1.20 -15.70 -6.62
C GLY A 79 0.76 -16.87 -5.75
N ASP A 80 1.22 -16.92 -4.50
CA ASP A 80 0.86 -17.94 -3.50
C ASP A 80 -0.09 -17.42 -2.41
N GLY A 81 -0.51 -16.14 -2.47
CA GLY A 81 -1.39 -15.52 -1.48
C GLY A 81 -0.75 -15.35 -0.09
N SER A 82 0.58 -15.45 0.04
CA SER A 82 1.29 -15.48 1.33
C SER A 82 1.99 -14.17 1.72
N ARG A 83 1.99 -13.17 0.83
CA ARG A 83 2.77 -11.94 1.01
C ARG A 83 2.16 -10.75 0.30
N SER A 84 2.45 -9.56 0.80
CA SER A 84 2.13 -8.27 0.19
C SER A 84 3.40 -7.44 0.00
N CYS A 85 3.28 -6.22 -0.52
CA CYS A 85 4.41 -5.28 -0.57
C CYS A 85 4.95 -5.00 0.85
N TYR A 86 4.06 -4.93 1.84
CA TYR A 86 4.43 -4.71 3.24
C TYR A 86 5.31 -5.82 3.81
N SER A 87 5.17 -7.07 3.35
CA SER A 87 6.00 -8.19 3.84
C SER A 87 7.51 -7.95 3.63
N CYS A 88 7.89 -7.14 2.64
CA CYS A 88 9.28 -6.77 2.35
C CYS A 88 9.62 -5.31 2.73
N HIS A 89 8.62 -4.48 3.01
CA HIS A 89 8.75 -3.05 3.29
C HIS A 89 8.01 -2.69 4.59
N VAL A 90 8.54 -3.21 5.69
CA VAL A 90 7.91 -3.19 7.02
C VAL A 90 8.24 -1.89 7.74
N CYS A 91 7.24 -1.16 8.23
CA CYS A 91 7.42 0.14 8.89
C CYS A 91 8.38 0.06 10.09
N GLU A 92 8.23 -0.96 10.93
CA GLU A 92 9.04 -1.20 12.13
C GLU A 92 10.52 -1.45 11.80
N LYS A 93 10.83 -1.75 10.53
CA LYS A 93 12.18 -1.99 10.02
C LYS A 93 12.62 -0.92 9.02
N GLY A 94 12.06 0.29 9.13
CA GLY A 94 12.40 1.41 8.25
C GLY A 94 11.98 1.18 6.80
N LEU A 95 10.85 0.49 6.59
CA LEU A 95 10.33 0.10 5.27
C LEU A 95 11.27 -0.82 4.48
N THR A 96 11.99 -1.67 5.21
CA THR A 96 12.76 -2.81 4.70
C THR A 96 12.23 -4.11 5.33
N ASP A 97 12.84 -5.24 5.03
CA ASP A 97 12.58 -6.51 5.74
C ASP A 97 13.61 -6.81 6.85
N GLY A 98 14.65 -5.98 6.98
CA GLY A 98 15.75 -6.16 7.93
C GLY A 98 16.65 -7.36 7.63
N LEU A 99 16.59 -7.92 6.41
CA LEU A 99 17.39 -9.08 6.01
C LEU A 99 18.55 -8.63 5.10
N SER A 100 19.68 -9.35 5.17
CA SER A 100 20.79 -9.14 4.24
C SER A 100 20.41 -9.52 2.79
N LYS A 101 19.52 -10.49 2.65
CA LYS A 101 18.90 -10.94 1.41
C LYS A 101 17.43 -11.26 1.67
N SER A 102 16.56 -10.66 0.88
CA SER A 102 15.12 -10.79 1.07
C SER A 102 14.61 -12.19 0.74
N ILE A 103 13.43 -12.52 1.28
CA ILE A 103 12.70 -13.73 0.90
C ILE A 103 11.59 -13.31 -0.06
N GLY A 104 11.63 -13.80 -1.30
CA GLY A 104 10.65 -13.59 -2.35
C GLY A 104 9.63 -14.73 -2.46
N ALA A 105 8.90 -14.76 -3.56
CA ALA A 105 7.78 -15.65 -3.83
C ALA A 105 8.12 -17.12 -3.56
N PHE A 106 7.15 -17.88 -3.06
CA PHE A 106 7.32 -19.31 -2.74
C PHE A 106 8.50 -19.57 -1.78
N ASN A 107 8.76 -18.61 -0.88
CA ASN A 107 9.83 -18.61 0.11
C ASN A 107 11.25 -18.78 -0.48
N LYS A 108 11.48 -18.27 -1.69
CA LYS A 108 12.80 -18.29 -2.32
C LYS A 108 13.63 -17.09 -1.88
N GLN A 109 14.87 -17.31 -1.47
CA GLN A 109 15.79 -16.21 -1.17
C GLN A 109 16.14 -15.44 -2.45
N LEU A 110 16.09 -14.10 -2.36
CA LEU A 110 16.44 -13.16 -3.41
C LEU A 110 17.94 -12.81 -3.34
N PRO A 111 18.55 -12.31 -4.43
CA PRO A 111 19.97 -12.01 -4.44
C PRO A 111 20.36 -10.78 -3.60
N ARG A 112 19.42 -9.88 -3.30
CA ARG A 112 19.65 -8.59 -2.63
C ARG A 112 18.63 -8.36 -1.51
N SER A 113 18.95 -7.44 -0.61
CA SER A 113 18.02 -6.93 0.40
C SER A 113 16.97 -5.99 -0.21
N SER A 114 15.85 -5.84 0.48
CA SER A 114 14.80 -4.89 0.16
C SER A 114 15.27 -3.46 0.53
N PRO A 115 15.38 -2.53 -0.43
CA PRO A 115 15.68 -1.14 -0.11
C PRO A 115 14.51 -0.47 0.62
N THR A 116 14.78 0.61 1.35
CA THR A 116 13.73 1.39 2.01
C THR A 116 12.82 2.08 0.99
N LEU A 117 11.57 2.32 1.36
CA LEU A 117 10.63 3.16 0.59
C LEU A 117 10.56 4.61 1.08
N TRP A 118 11.30 5.00 2.12
CA TRP A 118 11.31 6.38 2.57
C TRP A 118 11.75 7.32 1.44
N ASN A 119 10.91 8.31 1.15
CA ASN A 119 11.14 9.32 0.10
C ASN A 119 11.29 8.74 -1.31
N ILE A 120 10.83 7.50 -1.56
CA ILE A 120 11.04 6.79 -2.84
C ILE A 120 10.44 7.53 -4.05
N GLY A 121 9.40 8.34 -3.83
CA GLY A 121 8.79 9.17 -4.87
C GLY A 121 9.74 10.20 -5.50
N TYR A 122 10.84 10.56 -4.82
CA TYR A 122 11.84 11.50 -5.34
C TYR A 122 12.98 10.84 -6.15
N HIS A 123 13.02 9.51 -6.21
CA HIS A 123 14.05 8.79 -6.95
C HIS A 123 13.73 8.73 -8.45
N LYS A 124 14.79 8.73 -9.27
CA LYS A 124 14.68 8.70 -10.75
C LYS A 124 14.83 7.29 -11.32
N GLU A 125 15.62 6.44 -10.66
CA GLU A 125 15.84 5.05 -11.03
C GLU A 125 15.61 4.15 -9.82
N PHE A 126 15.17 2.91 -10.06
CA PHE A 126 14.73 1.98 -9.01
C PHE A 126 15.41 0.62 -9.13
N TYR A 127 15.39 -0.13 -8.02
CA TYR A 127 16.30 -1.24 -7.70
C TYR A 127 17.74 -0.81 -7.41
N TRP A 128 18.49 -1.66 -6.70
CA TRP A 128 19.91 -1.48 -6.40
C TRP A 128 20.81 -1.23 -7.62
N ASP A 129 20.43 -1.74 -8.78
CA ASP A 129 21.13 -1.57 -10.05
C ASP A 129 20.53 -0.48 -10.95
N GLY A 130 19.41 0.14 -10.55
CA GLY A 130 18.73 1.17 -11.34
C GLY A 130 18.07 0.69 -12.62
N ARG A 131 17.88 -0.63 -12.78
CA ARG A 131 17.35 -1.20 -14.03
C ARG A 131 15.92 -0.78 -14.34
N SER A 132 15.18 -0.23 -13.37
CA SER A 132 13.82 0.25 -13.60
C SER A 132 13.79 1.78 -13.68
N PRO A 133 13.22 2.36 -14.75
CA PRO A 133 13.21 3.81 -14.97
C PRO A 133 11.98 4.51 -14.37
N SER A 134 11.05 3.77 -13.77
CA SER A 134 9.90 4.34 -13.08
C SER A 134 9.43 3.45 -11.92
N LEU A 135 8.70 4.06 -11.00
CA LEU A 135 8.11 3.38 -9.85
C LEU A 135 7.04 2.38 -10.30
N GLU A 136 6.21 2.75 -11.27
CA GLU A 136 5.18 1.87 -11.85
C GLU A 136 5.79 0.62 -12.50
N LYS A 137 6.88 0.78 -13.26
CA LYS A 137 7.60 -0.35 -13.86
C LYS A 137 8.28 -1.21 -12.80
N GLN A 138 8.81 -0.58 -11.75
CA GLN A 138 9.43 -1.31 -10.65
C GLN A 138 8.39 -2.14 -9.90
N ALA A 139 7.25 -1.54 -9.55
CA ALA A 139 6.13 -2.20 -8.88
C ALA A 139 5.59 -3.37 -9.71
N MET A 140 5.40 -3.19 -11.03
CA MET A 140 5.01 -4.28 -11.94
C MET A 140 6.03 -5.43 -11.94
N ALA A 141 7.31 -5.11 -12.06
CA ALA A 141 8.37 -6.11 -12.07
C ALA A 141 8.52 -6.81 -10.72
N ALA A 142 8.29 -6.11 -9.60
CA ALA A 142 8.33 -6.70 -8.28
C ALA A 142 7.15 -7.65 -8.08
N TRP A 143 5.96 -7.21 -8.46
CA TRP A 143 4.71 -7.94 -8.34
C TRP A 143 4.75 -9.24 -9.15
N THR A 144 5.12 -9.18 -10.43
CA THR A 144 5.12 -10.35 -11.33
C THR A 144 6.39 -11.20 -11.26
N GLY A 145 7.51 -10.62 -10.83
CA GLY A 145 8.81 -11.28 -10.77
C GLY A 145 9.03 -12.11 -9.50
N ALA A 146 10.30 -12.40 -9.22
CA ALA A 146 10.71 -13.27 -8.10
C ALA A 146 10.28 -12.77 -6.70
N ASN A 147 9.90 -11.49 -6.54
CA ASN A 147 9.51 -10.94 -5.24
C ASN A 147 8.13 -11.44 -4.79
N MET A 148 7.12 -11.36 -5.66
CA MET A 148 5.74 -11.76 -5.34
C MET A 148 5.16 -12.86 -6.24
N GLY A 149 5.77 -13.16 -7.40
CA GLY A 149 5.41 -14.29 -8.25
C GLY A 149 4.01 -14.22 -8.83
N ALA A 150 3.43 -13.03 -8.93
CA ALA A 150 2.06 -12.83 -9.34
C ALA A 150 1.85 -13.08 -10.83
N LYS A 151 0.70 -13.66 -11.16
CA LYS A 151 0.15 -13.63 -12.51
C LYS A 151 -0.85 -12.49 -12.61
N ALA A 152 -0.38 -11.32 -13.04
CA ALA A 152 -1.10 -10.06 -12.87
C ALA A 152 -2.53 -10.09 -13.43
N ASP A 153 -2.75 -10.64 -14.63
CA ASP A 153 -4.09 -10.71 -15.25
C ASP A 153 -5.04 -11.65 -14.49
N GLU A 154 -4.54 -12.77 -13.98
CA GLU A 154 -5.34 -13.69 -13.16
C GLU A 154 -5.77 -13.02 -11.85
N ILE A 155 -4.87 -12.25 -11.24
CA ILE A 155 -5.17 -11.51 -10.01
C ILE A 155 -6.12 -10.35 -10.27
N ALA A 156 -5.90 -9.56 -11.32
CA ALA A 156 -6.82 -8.50 -11.73
C ALA A 156 -8.25 -9.05 -11.93
N THR A 157 -8.36 -10.21 -12.59
CA THR A 157 -9.64 -10.94 -12.73
C THR A 157 -10.26 -11.28 -11.37
N LYS A 158 -9.47 -11.80 -10.42
CA LYS A 158 -9.94 -12.10 -9.06
C LYS A 158 -10.39 -10.85 -8.30
N LEU A 159 -9.67 -9.72 -8.45
CA LEU A 159 -10.05 -8.45 -7.83
C LEU A 159 -11.36 -7.92 -8.42
N ASN A 160 -11.57 -8.06 -9.73
CA ASN A 160 -12.82 -7.64 -10.39
C ASN A 160 -14.05 -8.48 -9.96
N ALA A 161 -13.84 -9.71 -9.46
CA ALA A 161 -14.89 -10.51 -8.85
C ALA A 161 -15.29 -10.02 -7.44
N ILE A 162 -14.50 -9.14 -6.83
CA ILE A 162 -14.79 -8.53 -5.52
C ILE A 162 -15.49 -7.20 -5.75
N GLN A 163 -16.78 -7.12 -5.44
CA GLN A 163 -17.60 -5.92 -5.65
C GLN A 163 -16.95 -4.65 -5.08
N GLY A 164 -16.34 -4.75 -3.89
CA GLY A 164 -15.63 -3.63 -3.26
C GLY A 164 -14.48 -3.09 -4.12
N TYR A 165 -13.60 -3.95 -4.63
CA TYR A 165 -12.51 -3.53 -5.51
C TYR A 165 -13.04 -2.96 -6.82
N ARG A 166 -14.00 -3.64 -7.45
CA ARG A 166 -14.58 -3.17 -8.71
C ARG A 166 -15.12 -1.75 -8.59
N SER A 167 -15.90 -1.47 -7.53
CA SER A 167 -16.41 -0.11 -7.27
C SER A 167 -15.30 0.91 -7.00
N GLN A 168 -14.22 0.51 -6.30
CA GLN A 168 -13.08 1.39 -6.05
C GLN A 168 -12.30 1.71 -7.34
N PHE A 169 -12.05 0.71 -8.19
CA PHE A 169 -11.37 0.91 -9.48
C PHE A 169 -12.20 1.78 -10.43
N GLU A 170 -13.51 1.53 -10.53
CA GLU A 170 -14.41 2.36 -11.33
C GLU A 170 -14.38 3.82 -10.84
N LYS A 171 -14.39 4.05 -9.53
CA LYS A 171 -14.33 5.40 -8.95
C LYS A 171 -13.00 6.11 -9.22
N VAL A 172 -11.88 5.39 -9.23
CA VAL A 172 -10.54 5.98 -9.32
C VAL A 172 -10.05 6.11 -10.76
N PHE A 173 -10.40 5.16 -11.62
CA PHE A 173 -9.87 5.01 -12.98
C PHE A 173 -10.96 4.96 -14.06
N SER A 174 -12.24 5.04 -13.71
CA SER A 174 -13.37 4.85 -14.64
C SER A 174 -13.22 3.58 -15.48
N SER A 175 -12.68 2.54 -14.86
CA SER A 175 -12.37 1.25 -15.47
C SER A 175 -12.25 0.17 -14.40
N ASP A 176 -12.40 -1.08 -14.81
CA ASP A 176 -12.12 -2.24 -13.96
C ASP A 176 -10.63 -2.29 -13.52
N ALA A 177 -10.31 -3.16 -12.57
CA ALA A 177 -8.93 -3.45 -12.22
C ALA A 177 -8.20 -4.04 -13.43
N THR A 178 -7.10 -3.41 -13.80
CA THR A 178 -6.13 -3.92 -14.77
C THR A 178 -4.76 -3.99 -14.09
N PRO A 179 -3.81 -4.81 -14.60
CA PRO A 179 -2.45 -4.80 -14.08
C PRO A 179 -1.85 -3.39 -13.99
N ASP A 180 -2.06 -2.56 -15.01
CA ASP A 180 -1.60 -1.17 -15.06
C ASP A 180 -2.24 -0.28 -13.99
N ASN A 181 -3.58 -0.31 -13.85
CA ASN A 181 -4.28 0.46 -12.84
C ASN A 181 -3.87 0.06 -11.41
N ILE A 182 -3.63 -1.24 -11.17
CA ILE A 182 -3.17 -1.76 -9.87
C ILE A 182 -1.81 -1.16 -9.52
N VAL A 183 -0.82 -1.25 -10.42
CA VAL A 183 0.53 -0.71 -10.14
C VAL A 183 0.53 0.81 -10.08
N LYS A 184 -0.33 1.49 -10.85
CA LYS A 184 -0.51 2.96 -10.76
C LYS A 184 -1.06 3.39 -9.41
N ALA A 185 -2.02 2.65 -8.86
CA ALA A 185 -2.54 2.92 -7.52
C ALA A 185 -1.45 2.69 -6.45
N ILE A 186 -0.75 1.56 -6.50
CA ILE A 186 0.35 1.24 -5.57
C ILE A 186 1.43 2.33 -5.62
N ALA A 187 1.91 2.69 -6.82
CA ALA A 187 2.92 3.72 -7.00
C ALA A 187 2.45 5.11 -6.53
N ALA A 188 1.15 5.41 -6.61
CA ALA A 188 0.60 6.64 -6.02
C ALA A 188 0.69 6.62 -4.49
N PHE A 189 0.41 5.47 -3.86
CA PHE A 189 0.59 5.32 -2.42
C PHE A 189 2.06 5.40 -1.99
N GLU A 190 2.96 4.75 -2.71
CA GLU A 190 4.41 4.78 -2.41
C GLU A 190 4.98 6.20 -2.44
N ARG A 191 4.47 7.08 -3.31
CA ARG A 191 4.81 8.51 -3.33
C ARG A 191 4.37 9.29 -2.08
N THR A 192 3.49 8.73 -1.25
CA THR A 192 3.09 9.33 0.03
C THR A 192 4.00 8.95 1.19
N ILE A 193 4.94 8.03 0.96
CA ILE A 193 5.90 7.58 1.97
C ILE A 193 7.02 8.62 2.09
N ILE A 194 6.72 9.70 2.81
CA ILE A 194 7.62 10.83 3.01
C ILE A 194 8.15 10.84 4.44
N SER A 195 9.46 10.96 4.57
CA SER A 195 10.15 11.28 5.82
C SER A 195 10.69 12.70 5.70
N GLY A 196 9.98 13.64 6.32
CA GLY A 196 10.39 15.04 6.50
C GLY A 196 10.17 15.48 7.94
N ASP A 197 10.59 16.72 8.25
CA ASP A 197 10.57 17.27 9.63
C ASP A 197 11.32 16.36 10.64
N THR A 198 12.42 15.76 10.19
CA THR A 198 13.31 15.03 11.08
C THR A 198 14.15 15.99 11.92
N ALA A 199 14.78 15.47 12.97
CA ALA A 199 15.79 16.23 13.74
C ALA A 199 16.91 16.78 12.84
N TRP A 200 17.29 16.03 11.80
CA TRP A 200 18.25 16.45 10.80
C TRP A 200 17.71 17.61 9.94
N ASP A 201 16.47 17.53 9.48
CA ASP A 201 15.86 18.58 8.65
C ASP A 201 15.74 19.90 9.42
N ARG A 202 15.26 19.85 10.67
CA ARG A 202 15.17 21.03 11.54
C ARG A 202 16.53 21.64 11.82
N TYR A 203 17.54 20.81 12.06
CA TYR A 203 18.92 21.28 12.24
C TYR A 203 19.46 21.99 11.00
N ARG A 204 19.24 21.42 9.81
CA ARG A 204 19.60 22.07 8.54
C ARG A 204 18.80 23.34 8.26
N ALA A 205 17.58 23.44 8.78
CA ALA A 205 16.75 24.65 8.72
C ALA A 205 17.16 25.72 9.74
N GLY A 206 18.18 25.47 10.58
CA GLY A 206 18.76 26.44 11.51
C GLY A 206 18.49 26.16 12.99
N ASP A 207 17.65 25.19 13.33
CA ASP A 207 17.42 24.79 14.72
C ASP A 207 18.59 23.95 15.25
N GLN A 208 19.61 24.63 15.76
CA GLN A 208 20.81 24.00 16.32
C GLN A 208 20.51 23.06 17.50
N SER A 209 19.34 23.20 18.15
CA SER A 209 18.93 22.35 19.26
C SER A 209 18.27 21.03 18.83
N ALA A 210 17.94 20.89 17.54
CA ALA A 210 17.27 19.69 17.02
C ALA A 210 18.17 18.45 17.06
N LEU A 211 19.50 18.61 17.01
CA LEU A 211 20.46 17.53 17.16
C LEU A 211 21.13 17.54 18.53
N SER A 212 21.40 16.35 19.06
CA SER A 212 22.29 16.21 20.20
C SER A 212 23.73 16.58 19.84
N GLU A 213 24.51 17.00 20.83
CA GLU A 213 25.95 17.27 20.63
C GLU A 213 26.69 16.09 20.02
N SER A 214 26.29 14.86 20.36
CA SER A 214 26.89 13.64 19.78
C SER A 214 26.57 13.50 18.30
N ALA A 215 25.35 13.81 17.88
CA ALA A 215 24.96 13.79 16.47
C ALA A 215 25.72 14.88 15.68
N VAL A 216 25.89 16.07 16.25
CA VAL A 216 26.70 17.15 15.65
C VAL A 216 28.16 16.72 15.46
N ARG A 217 28.78 16.07 16.46
CA ARG A 217 30.13 15.50 16.31
C ARG A 217 30.18 14.45 15.20
N GLY A 218 29.17 13.58 15.10
CA GLY A 218 29.05 12.58 14.03
C GLY A 218 28.97 13.20 12.64
N TRP A 219 28.18 14.28 12.48
CA TRP A 219 28.10 15.03 11.23
C TRP A 219 29.43 15.67 10.82
N ASN A 220 30.17 16.23 11.78
CA ASN A 220 31.51 16.78 11.51
C ASN A 220 32.47 15.71 10.99
N VAL A 221 32.44 14.50 11.58
CA VAL A 221 33.21 13.36 11.06
C VAL A 221 32.74 13.00 9.65
N PHE A 222 31.43 12.83 9.44
CA PHE A 222 30.83 12.45 8.15
C PHE A 222 31.29 13.35 7.00
N GLN A 223 31.33 14.66 7.22
CA GLN A 223 31.85 15.62 6.25
C GLN A 223 33.38 15.53 6.09
N ALA A 224 34.14 15.48 7.20
CA ALA A 224 35.59 15.48 7.18
C ALA A 224 36.18 14.25 6.44
N ILE A 225 35.52 13.09 6.53
CA ILE A 225 35.91 11.88 5.80
C ILE A 225 35.24 11.73 4.42
N LYS A 226 34.58 12.81 3.94
CA LYS A 226 34.01 12.93 2.59
C LYS A 226 32.87 11.95 2.27
N CYS A 227 32.09 11.52 3.26
CA CYS A 227 30.87 10.75 3.00
C CYS A 227 29.87 11.53 2.13
N THR A 228 29.88 12.86 2.24
CA THR A 228 29.08 13.80 1.44
C THR A 228 29.47 13.87 -0.03
N ASN A 229 30.51 13.17 -0.48
CA ASN A 229 30.80 13.05 -1.91
C ASN A 229 29.70 12.25 -2.66
N CYS A 230 29.04 11.32 -1.95
CA CYS A 230 28.00 10.45 -2.53
C CYS A 230 26.69 10.49 -1.71
N HIS A 231 26.77 10.83 -0.41
CA HIS A 231 25.62 10.89 0.49
C HIS A 231 25.34 12.34 0.92
N ASP A 232 24.62 13.07 0.07
CA ASP A 232 24.43 14.52 0.21
C ASP A 232 22.97 14.96 0.04
N GLY A 233 22.71 16.23 0.34
CA GLY A 233 21.42 16.87 0.10
C GLY A 233 20.33 16.44 1.08
N VAL A 234 19.08 16.73 0.71
CA VAL A 234 17.90 16.41 1.54
C VAL A 234 17.68 14.90 1.66
N LEU A 235 18.00 14.13 0.61
CA LEU A 235 17.80 12.68 0.59
C LEU A 235 19.03 11.88 1.07
N LEU A 236 20.14 12.54 1.44
CA LEU A 236 21.43 11.92 1.76
C LEU A 236 21.92 10.94 0.67
N THR A 237 21.74 11.33 -0.58
CA THR A 237 22.21 10.62 -1.77
C THR A 237 22.43 11.61 -2.90
N ASP A 238 23.48 11.39 -3.68
CA ASP A 238 23.72 12.09 -4.94
C ASP A 238 22.92 11.50 -6.12
N GLN A 239 22.12 10.46 -5.86
CA GLN A 239 21.35 9.69 -6.85
C GLN A 239 22.20 9.11 -8.00
N GLN A 240 23.49 8.84 -7.75
CA GLN A 240 24.39 8.22 -8.73
C GLN A 240 24.82 6.81 -8.30
N TYR A 241 25.34 6.05 -9.27
CA TYR A 241 25.92 4.74 -9.05
C TYR A 241 27.43 4.84 -8.91
N HIS A 242 27.94 4.21 -7.85
CA HIS A 242 29.37 4.20 -7.52
C HIS A 242 29.87 2.77 -7.36
N ASN A 243 31.05 2.48 -7.89
CA ASN A 243 31.73 1.24 -7.59
C ASN A 243 32.56 1.39 -6.30
N VAL A 244 32.06 0.81 -5.22
CA VAL A 244 32.69 0.87 -3.88
C VAL A 244 33.44 -0.42 -3.51
N GLY A 245 33.56 -1.39 -4.43
CA GLY A 245 34.32 -2.64 -4.24
C GLY A 245 33.76 -3.62 -3.21
N ILE A 246 32.62 -3.33 -2.59
CA ILE A 246 32.01 -4.17 -1.55
C ILE A 246 31.60 -5.52 -2.14
N GLY A 247 32.00 -6.61 -1.47
CA GLY A 247 31.60 -7.97 -1.84
C GLY A 247 32.31 -8.56 -3.06
N MET A 248 33.23 -7.82 -3.71
CA MET A 248 33.93 -8.27 -4.93
C MET A 248 34.89 -9.44 -4.70
N GLY A 249 35.28 -9.72 -3.45
CA GLY A 249 36.10 -10.89 -3.09
C GLY A 249 35.32 -12.21 -2.96
N GLN A 250 33.99 -12.20 -3.12
CA GLN A 250 33.19 -13.43 -3.05
C GLN A 250 33.36 -14.30 -4.31
N LYS A 251 33.09 -15.60 -4.19
CA LYS A 251 33.15 -16.55 -5.32
C LYS A 251 32.25 -16.15 -6.49
N GLU A 252 31.06 -15.63 -6.18
CA GLU A 252 30.09 -15.13 -7.15
C GLU A 252 29.69 -13.70 -6.74
N PRO A 253 30.49 -12.69 -7.09
CA PRO A 253 30.25 -11.34 -6.64
C PRO A 253 29.03 -10.73 -7.35
N ASP A 254 28.29 -9.89 -6.64
CA ASP A 254 27.26 -9.06 -7.24
C ASP A 254 27.91 -7.87 -7.96
N VAL A 255 27.97 -7.94 -9.29
CA VAL A 255 28.55 -6.88 -10.13
C VAL A 255 27.63 -5.65 -10.26
N GLY A 256 26.51 -5.58 -9.53
CA GLY A 256 25.67 -4.39 -9.51
C GLY A 256 24.98 -4.14 -10.85
N ARG A 257 25.22 -2.96 -11.44
CA ARG A 257 24.61 -2.49 -12.71
C ARG A 257 25.20 -3.13 -13.96
N PHE A 258 26.29 -3.89 -13.84
CA PHE A 258 26.91 -4.58 -14.98
C PHE A 258 26.22 -5.89 -15.37
N LYS A 259 24.96 -6.10 -14.95
CA LYS A 259 24.12 -7.26 -15.27
C LYS A 259 23.02 -6.91 -16.25
#